data_AF-A0A7Y4SAX1-F1
#
_entry.id   AF-A0A7Y4SAX1-F1
#
_cell.length_a   1.000
_cell.length_b   1.000
_cell.length_c   1.000
_cell.angle_alpha   90.00
_cell.angle_beta   90.00
_cell.angle_gamma   90.00
#
_symmetry.space_group_name_H-M   'P 1'
#
loop_
_entity.id
_entity.type
_entity.pdbx_description
1 polymer ?
#
loop_
_entity_poly.entity_id
_entity_poly.type
_entity_poly.pdbx_seq_one_letter_code
_entity_poly.pdbx_strand_id
1 'polypeptide(L)'
;MNIFYEEDGGFKVGSILTDNTTSLQVENTHGKRSKIKSANVMLRFAQPSLSEFMTQAEKVALDIDLDFLWEACPAEEFEFGTLAQEYFGHPPNPIEAAGALIRLHGSP
;
A
#
# COMPACT_ATOMS: atom_id res chain seq x y z
N MET A 1 -11.50 -4.25 9.36
CA MET A 1 -10.26 -3.49 9.09
C MET A 1 -9.51 -4.24 8.00
N ASN A 2 -9.04 -3.54 6.99
CA ASN A 2 -8.38 -4.11 5.82
C ASN A 2 -6.90 -3.79 5.83
N ILE A 3 -6.12 -4.54 5.07
CA ILE A 3 -4.70 -4.31 4.88
C ILE A 3 -4.33 -4.36 3.41
N PHE A 4 -3.30 -3.58 3.06
CA PHE A 4 -2.55 -3.68 1.83
C PHE A 4 -1.16 -4.19 2.18
N TYR A 5 -0.73 -5.23 1.50
CA TYR A 5 0.47 -6.00 1.83
C TYR A 5 1.17 -6.51 0.58
N GLU A 6 2.45 -6.83 0.73
CA GLU A 6 3.26 -7.44 -0.32
C GLU A 6 3.40 -8.95 -0.09
N GLU A 7 3.14 -9.74 -1.12
CA GLU A 7 3.30 -11.19 -1.12
C GLU A 7 3.89 -11.65 -2.47
N ASP A 8 5.03 -12.33 -2.42
CA ASP A 8 5.75 -12.86 -3.59
C ASP A 8 6.10 -11.79 -4.65
N GLY A 9 6.50 -10.58 -4.21
CA GLY A 9 6.83 -9.46 -5.10
C GLY A 9 5.61 -8.83 -5.78
N GLY A 10 4.41 -9.09 -5.26
CA GLY A 10 3.17 -8.48 -5.74
C GLY A 10 2.36 -7.89 -4.60
N PHE A 11 1.73 -6.74 -4.87
CA PHE A 11 0.85 -6.10 -3.92
C PHE A 11 -0.56 -6.70 -3.94
N LYS A 12 -1.13 -6.90 -2.75
CA LYS A 12 -2.46 -7.48 -2.54
C LYS A 12 -3.18 -6.76 -1.42
N VAL A 13 -4.49 -6.98 -1.38
CA VAL A 13 -5.36 -6.52 -0.30
C VAL A 13 -6.09 -7.67 0.36
N GLY A 14 -6.41 -7.50 1.64
CA GLY A 14 -7.16 -8.49 2.41
C GLY A 14 -7.83 -7.88 3.63
N SER A 15 -8.91 -8.53 4.07
CA SER A 15 -9.58 -8.19 5.33
C SER A 15 -8.91 -8.93 6.47
N ILE A 16 -8.63 -8.24 7.58
CA ILE A 16 -8.06 -8.87 8.78
C ILE A 16 -9.13 -9.75 9.43
N LEU A 17 -8.83 -11.04 9.57
CA LEU A 17 -9.59 -11.98 10.40
C LEU A 17 -9.02 -12.04 11.82
N THR A 18 -7.69 -12.12 11.92
CA THR A 18 -6.97 -12.19 13.21
C THR A 18 -5.70 -11.37 13.12
N ASP A 19 -5.46 -10.55 14.14
CA ASP A 19 -4.24 -9.75 14.28
C ASP A 19 -3.36 -10.35 15.38
N ASN A 20 -2.17 -10.84 15.03
CA ASN A 20 -1.18 -11.31 16.00
C ASN A 20 0.07 -10.43 15.90
N THR A 21 0.89 -10.46 16.94
CA THR A 21 2.08 -9.60 17.06
C THR A 21 3.00 -9.65 15.84
N THR A 22 3.29 -10.84 15.31
CA THR A 22 4.23 -11.03 14.19
C THR A 22 3.57 -11.41 12.87
N SER A 23 2.25 -11.62 12.86
CA SER A 23 1.53 -12.04 11.67
C SER A 23 0.03 -11.84 11.77
N LEU A 24 -0.61 -11.59 10.64
CA LEU A 24 -2.04 -11.44 10.50
C LEU A 24 -2.62 -12.61 9.71
N GLN A 25 -3.80 -13.09 10.12
CA GLN A 25 -4.64 -13.91 9.26
C GLN A 25 -5.57 -12.99 8.49
N VAL A 26 -5.52 -13.09 7.17
CA VAL A 26 -6.33 -12.25 6.29
C VAL A 26 -7.09 -13.08 5.29
N GLU A 27 -8.24 -12.56 4.87
CA GLU A 27 -9.05 -13.10 3.79
C GLU A 27 -8.94 -12.18 2.58
N ASN A 28 -8.54 -12.73 1.43
CA ASN A 28 -8.43 -11.96 0.21
C ASN A 28 -9.82 -11.73 -0.44
N THR A 29 -9.85 -10.95 -1.53
CA THR A 29 -11.06 -10.66 -2.32
C THR A 29 -11.77 -11.91 -2.87
N HIS A 30 -11.07 -13.04 -2.96
CA HIS A 30 -11.60 -14.32 -3.43
C HIS A 30 -12.02 -15.27 -2.29
N GLY A 31 -12.01 -14.81 -1.03
CA GLY A 31 -12.35 -15.64 0.13
C GLY A 31 -11.26 -16.63 0.58
N LYS A 32 -10.08 -16.58 -0.04
CA LYS A 32 -8.92 -17.39 0.37
C LYS A 32 -8.27 -16.77 1.59
N ARG A 33 -8.00 -17.59 2.60
CA ARG A 33 -7.32 -17.18 3.83
C ARG A 33 -5.83 -17.45 3.75
N SER A 34 -5.05 -16.43 4.08
CA SER A 34 -3.58 -16.47 4.09
C SER A 34 -3.04 -15.88 5.39
N LYS A 35 -1.85 -16.31 5.77
CA LYS A 35 -1.11 -15.76 6.91
C LYS A 35 -0.02 -14.84 6.40
N ILE A 36 -0.13 -13.55 6.71
CA ILE A 36 0.78 -12.50 6.27
C ILE A 36 1.66 -12.09 7.44
N LYS A 37 2.96 -11.93 7.23
CA LYS A 37 3.86 -11.40 8.27
C LYS A 37 3.56 -9.93 8.49
N SER A 38 3.62 -9.45 9.74
CA SER A 38 3.40 -8.01 10.03
C SER A 38 4.38 -7.12 9.26
N ALA A 39 5.61 -7.58 9.01
CA ALA A 39 6.60 -6.87 8.21
C ALA A 39 6.23 -6.69 6.73
N ASN A 40 5.31 -7.51 6.20
CA ASN A 40 4.84 -7.40 4.83
C ASN A 40 3.60 -6.50 4.70
N VAL A 41 3.04 -6.05 5.82
CA VAL A 41 1.88 -5.15 5.80
C VAL A 41 2.39 -3.73 5.60
N MET A 42 2.05 -3.16 4.45
CA MET A 42 2.46 -1.81 4.08
C MET A 42 1.57 -0.77 4.76
N LEU A 43 0.25 -0.99 4.77
CA LEU A 43 -0.72 -0.08 5.37
C LEU A 43 -2.01 -0.79 5.76
N ARG A 44 -2.73 -0.18 6.70
CA ARG A 44 -4.03 -0.63 7.20
C ARG A 44 -5.08 0.43 6.87
N PHE A 45 -6.25 0.00 6.41
CA PHE A 45 -7.32 0.92 5.99
C PHE A 45 -8.70 0.38 6.37
N ALA A 46 -9.64 1.30 6.64
CA ALA A 46 -11.02 0.94 6.91
C ALA A 46 -11.92 1.07 5.67
N GLN A 47 -11.57 2.00 4.77
CA GLN A 47 -12.28 2.33 3.53
C GLN A 47 -11.25 2.73 2.47
N PRO A 48 -11.56 2.59 1.17
CA PRO A 48 -12.74 1.95 0.56
C PRO A 48 -12.77 0.41 0.73
N SER A 49 -13.72 -0.27 0.08
CA SER A 49 -13.76 -1.75 0.08
C SER A 49 -12.52 -2.35 -0.62
N LEU A 50 -12.18 -3.61 -0.33
CA LEU A 50 -11.00 -4.27 -0.92
C LEU A 50 -10.99 -4.20 -2.46
N SER A 51 -12.15 -4.45 -3.07
CA SER A 51 -12.30 -4.46 -4.53
C SER A 51 -12.08 -3.08 -5.14
N GLU A 52 -12.55 -2.02 -4.47
CA GLU A 52 -12.39 -0.65 -4.93
C GLU A 52 -10.98 -0.11 -4.64
N PHE A 53 -10.37 -0.55 -3.55
CA PHE A 53 -9.08 -0.07 -3.09
C PHE A 53 -7.98 -0.31 -4.13
N MET A 54 -7.83 -1.55 -4.60
CA MET A 54 -6.78 -1.87 -5.58
C MET A 54 -6.97 -1.11 -6.88
N THR A 55 -8.20 -1.05 -7.41
CA THR A 55 -8.48 -0.32 -8.65
C THR A 55 -8.18 1.18 -8.52
N GLN A 56 -8.52 1.79 -7.39
CA GLN A 56 -8.21 3.21 -7.16
C GLN A 56 -6.71 3.44 -6.94
N ALA A 57 -6.04 2.57 -6.19
CA ALA A 57 -4.61 2.68 -5.94
C ALA A 57 -3.79 2.52 -7.23
N GLU A 58 -4.16 1.56 -8.09
CA GLU A 58 -3.56 1.40 -9.43
C GLU A 58 -3.79 2.63 -10.30
N LYS A 59 -4.99 3.22 -10.26
CA LYS A 59 -5.27 4.45 -11.01
C LYS A 59 -4.39 5.60 -10.52
N VAL A 60 -4.28 5.80 -9.21
CA VAL A 60 -3.39 6.80 -8.64
C VAL A 60 -1.95 6.52 -9.03
N ALA A 61 -1.48 5.27 -8.99
CA ALA A 61 -0.14 4.90 -9.42
C ALA A 61 0.14 5.30 -10.87
N LEU A 62 -0.84 5.16 -11.77
CA LEU A 62 -0.72 5.58 -13.18
C LEU A 62 -0.70 7.10 -13.34
N ASP A 63 -1.41 7.83 -12.49
CA ASP A 63 -1.43 9.30 -12.48
C ASP A 63 -0.19 9.90 -11.78
N ILE A 64 0.58 9.10 -11.02
CA ILE A 64 1.82 9.56 -10.38
C ILE A 64 2.94 9.71 -11.40
N ASP A 65 3.46 10.93 -11.46
CA ASP A 65 4.68 11.25 -12.18
C ASP A 65 5.89 10.71 -11.40
N LEU A 66 6.56 9.72 -11.97
CA LEU A 66 7.70 9.05 -11.34
C LEU A 66 8.92 9.96 -11.27
N ASP A 67 9.12 10.81 -12.26
CA ASP A 67 10.27 11.73 -12.26
C ASP A 67 10.13 12.71 -11.09
N PHE A 68 8.93 13.25 -10.86
CA PHE A 68 8.65 14.11 -9.73
C PHE A 68 8.66 13.37 -8.38
N LEU A 69 8.21 12.11 -8.34
CA LEU A 69 8.28 11.28 -7.13
C LEU A 69 9.72 11.01 -6.69
N TRP A 70 10.64 10.79 -7.64
CA TRP A 70 12.07 10.67 -7.33
C TRP A 70 12.71 11.99 -6.90
N GLU A 71 12.27 13.12 -7.46
CA GLU A 71 12.69 14.45 -6.99
C GLU A 71 12.22 14.75 -5.56
N ALA A 72 11.05 14.22 -5.18
CA ALA A 72 10.52 14.30 -3.82
C ALA A 72 11.15 13.27 -2.86
N CYS A 73 11.96 12.32 -3.36
CA CYS A 73 12.62 11.29 -2.56
C CYS A 73 13.81 11.90 -1.80
N PRO A 74 13.72 12.05 -0.47
CA PRO A 74 14.81 12.67 0.27
C PRO A 74 15.93 11.65 0.53
N ALA A 75 17.17 12.12 0.65
CA ALA A 75 18.39 11.30 0.52
C ALA A 75 18.71 10.33 1.67
N GLU A 76 17.86 10.26 2.69
CA GLU A 76 18.03 9.44 3.89
C GLU A 76 16.98 8.30 3.86
N GLU A 77 17.14 7.21 4.60
CA GLU A 77 16.16 6.10 4.56
C GLU A 77 14.77 6.57 5.03
N PHE A 78 13.81 6.78 4.11
CA PHE A 78 12.47 7.30 4.45
C PHE A 78 11.39 6.22 4.60
N GLU A 79 10.49 6.49 5.56
CA GLU A 79 9.17 5.85 5.61
C GLU A 79 8.31 6.40 4.46
N PHE A 80 7.73 5.51 3.65
CA PHE A 80 6.93 5.85 2.46
C PHE A 80 5.82 6.89 2.69
N GLY A 81 5.29 6.97 3.91
CA GLY A 81 4.28 7.97 4.29
C GLY A 81 4.79 9.41 4.16
N THR A 82 6.08 9.66 4.42
CA THR A 82 6.69 10.99 4.30
C THR A 82 6.88 11.39 2.84
N LEU A 83 7.32 10.48 1.98
CA LEU A 83 7.45 10.73 0.54
C LEU A 83 6.11 11.08 -0.11
N ALA A 84 5.08 10.28 0.17
CA ALA A 84 3.75 10.56 -0.34
C ALA A 84 3.21 11.90 0.20
N GLN A 85 3.50 12.27 1.45
CA GLN A 85 3.12 13.57 1.98
C GLN A 85 3.77 14.74 1.23
N GLU A 86 5.06 14.66 0.92
CA GLU A 86 5.77 15.69 0.15
C GLU A 86 5.25 15.79 -1.28
N TYR A 87 4.96 14.65 -1.93
CA TYR A 87 4.42 14.61 -3.28
C TYR A 87 3.00 15.19 -3.37
N PHE A 88 2.10 14.77 -2.47
CA PHE A 88 0.70 15.22 -2.47
C PHE A 88 0.51 16.58 -1.79
N GLY A 89 1.50 17.07 -1.03
CA GLY A 89 1.42 18.31 -0.26
C GLY A 89 0.49 18.23 0.96
N HIS A 90 0.04 17.03 1.33
CA HIS A 90 -0.81 16.76 2.49
C HIS A 90 -0.62 15.32 2.98
N PRO A 91 -1.04 14.97 4.22
CA PRO A 91 -1.02 13.58 4.67
C PRO A 91 -1.79 12.70 3.68
N PRO A 92 -1.14 11.69 3.07
CA PRO A 92 -1.75 10.91 2.01
C PRO A 92 -2.86 10.04 2.58
N ASN A 93 -3.97 9.96 1.85
CA ASN A 93 -4.98 8.98 2.16
C ASN A 93 -4.46 7.55 1.83
N PRO A 94 -5.09 6.48 2.33
CA PRO A 94 -4.61 5.11 2.11
C PRO A 94 -4.48 4.71 0.63
N ILE A 95 -5.29 5.28 -0.26
CA ILE A 95 -5.25 5.01 -1.71
C ILE A 95 -4.02 5.68 -2.33
N GLU A 96 -3.76 6.93 -1.96
CA GLU A 96 -2.59 7.70 -2.41
C GLU A 96 -1.28 7.05 -1.97
N ALA A 97 -1.20 6.64 -0.70
CA ALA A 97 -0.05 5.93 -0.16
C ALA A 97 0.18 4.60 -0.89
N ALA A 98 -0.88 3.83 -1.16
CA ALA A 98 -0.78 2.59 -1.93
C ALA A 98 -0.36 2.84 -3.38
N GLY A 99 -0.90 3.88 -4.03
CA GLY A 99 -0.53 4.25 -5.40
C GLY A 99 0.94 4.60 -5.53
N ALA A 100 1.48 5.38 -4.59
CA ALA A 100 2.91 5.69 -4.53
C ALA A 100 3.77 4.42 -4.39
N LEU A 101 3.38 3.50 -3.49
CA LEU A 101 4.07 2.21 -3.31
C LEU A 101 4.05 1.35 -4.58
N ILE A 102 2.89 1.24 -5.24
CA ILE A 102 2.74 0.51 -6.51
C ILE A 102 3.66 1.12 -7.58
N ARG A 103 3.70 2.46 -7.67
CA ARG A 103 4.48 3.16 -8.67
C ARG A 103 5.99 2.99 -8.46
N LEU A 104 6.45 3.04 -7.21
CA LEU A 104 7.85 2.81 -6.83
C LEU A 104 8.28 1.37 -7.09
N HIS A 105 7.47 0.39 -6.69
CA HIS A 105 7.76 -1.03 -6.94
C HIS A 105 7.78 -1.38 -8.43
N GLY A 106 7.01 -0.67 -9.25
CA GLY A 106 7.00 -0.82 -10.71
C GLY A 106 8.18 -0.15 -11.43
N SER A 107 9.04 0.59 -10.72
CA SER A 107 10.23 1.22 -11.29
C SER A 107 11.46 0.32 -11.06
N PRO A 108 12.09 -0.21 -12.11
CA PRO A 108 13.34 -0.99 -12.00
C PRO A 108 14.53 -0.13 -11.56
#